data_AF-A0A9E0HD84-F1
#
_entry.id   AF-A0A9E0HD84-F1
#
_cell.length_a   1.000
_cell.length_b   1.000
_cell.length_c   1.000
_cell.angle_alpha   90.00
_cell.angle_beta   90.00
_cell.angle_gamma   90.00
#
_symmetry.space_group_name_H-M   'P 1'
#
loop_
_entity.id
_entity.type
_entity.pdbx_description
1 polymer ?
#
loop_
_entity_poly.entity_id
_entity_poly.type
_entity_poly.pdbx_seq_one_letter_code
_entity_poly.pdbx_strand_id
1 'polypeptide(L)'
;MIRHLTVSAFFTVTIGCYSDAEFIDDPDLVPPGTAPVFADPRAGMETNGPWLLGEQLDARGTSTNHEAFATAAISASGNPVTLRFRAPASLEATVSGVVRIDDDPWFLGLRLVGPGTAEAKIVAVRTDGPLTLYTLRHRDSPTAPWVDRCAGGEAVVTSGVWARDGRHLVDSTRVTFACLTDTAIGKCLSWGYLPGAGPGASGWAPHLACTRMVRADVCGVGEANTLEGTTIGVYDYVGVNQAPPAVVPGVTTWPPPHTELYFDGRWGVDGATCAGKARWQSLAVGSPCPLVAPDPRTDIGADYCDDVAADSASLLMSTATVSELGFHVWAKSGDQVGTLQGYYALDHRVAPFGDQAYQHVRLDGMLLRERPASIALAEVEEANSYLGPNGDRLVTTPSAVPSGFTFDRREGFVFRAAREGTRPLWRRQLAGNYLTTTVPPGAGETGAIVIGHIHAQ
;
A
#
# COMPACT_ATOMS: atom_id res chain seq x y z
N MET A 1 26.98 44.65 52.64
CA MET A 1 26.96 43.63 53.73
C MET A 1 27.56 42.34 53.16
N ILE A 2 28.31 41.56 53.93
CA ILE A 2 29.13 40.45 53.41
C ILE A 2 28.34 39.14 53.39
N ARG A 3 28.35 38.40 52.25
CA ARG A 3 28.74 36.97 52.16
C ARG A 3 28.70 36.45 50.71
N HIS A 4 29.73 35.70 50.33
CA HIS A 4 29.70 34.82 49.17
C HIS A 4 28.91 33.54 49.47
N LEU A 5 28.48 32.84 48.43
CA LEU A 5 28.77 31.41 48.35
C LEU A 5 29.21 31.06 46.93
N THR A 6 30.31 30.34 46.81
CA THR A 6 30.81 29.80 45.54
C THR A 6 30.91 28.29 45.69
N VAL A 7 30.36 27.53 44.74
CA VAL A 7 30.65 26.10 44.59
C VAL A 7 30.96 25.86 43.13
N SER A 8 32.23 25.59 42.83
CA SER A 8 32.67 25.13 41.51
C SER A 8 32.73 23.61 41.50
N ALA A 9 32.27 23.00 40.40
CA ALA A 9 32.62 21.63 40.05
C ALA A 9 33.30 21.66 38.68
N PHE A 10 34.62 21.54 38.67
CA PHE A 10 35.35 21.17 37.46
C PHE A 10 35.10 19.68 37.20
N PHE A 11 34.96 19.28 35.93
CA PHE A 11 35.75 18.16 35.42
C PHE A 11 36.10 18.37 33.95
N THR A 12 37.33 18.00 33.60
CA THR A 12 37.94 18.12 32.27
C THR A 12 37.71 16.83 31.47
N VAL A 13 38.01 16.81 30.16
CA VAL A 13 38.98 15.90 29.49
C VAL A 13 38.67 15.76 27.98
N THR A 14 39.75 15.70 27.17
CA THR A 14 39.87 15.37 25.72
C THR A 14 38.97 16.07 24.69
N ILE A 15 39.64 16.83 23.81
CA ILE A 15 39.37 16.78 22.36
C ILE A 15 40.02 15.48 21.82
N GLY A 16 39.31 14.76 20.95
CA GLY A 16 39.84 13.59 20.22
C GLY A 16 39.27 13.56 18.81
N CYS A 17 40.12 13.24 17.82
CA CYS A 17 39.76 13.10 16.40
C CYS A 17 39.75 11.61 15.99
N TYR A 18 39.43 11.34 14.71
CA TYR A 18 39.38 10.02 14.06
C TYR A 18 38.19 9.13 14.51
N SER A 19 37.57 8.30 13.64
CA SER A 19 37.58 8.21 12.16
C SER A 19 36.43 7.33 11.68
N ASP A 20 36.29 7.17 10.35
CA ASP A 20 35.26 6.39 9.66
C ASP A 20 35.15 4.92 10.08
N ALA A 21 33.92 4.40 10.11
CA ALA A 21 33.58 2.97 10.03
C ALA A 21 32.13 2.81 9.51
N GLU A 22 31.81 1.65 8.94
CA GLU A 22 30.65 1.41 8.06
C GLU A 22 29.28 1.25 8.77
N PHE A 23 28.21 1.45 8.00
CA PHE A 23 26.81 1.21 8.40
C PHE A 23 26.47 -0.28 8.45
N ILE A 24 25.98 -0.78 9.59
CA ILE A 24 25.23 -2.05 9.73
C ILE A 24 24.09 -1.79 10.74
N ASP A 25 22.87 -2.24 10.43
CA ASP A 25 21.69 -2.11 11.31
C ASP A 25 21.72 -3.09 12.49
N ASP A 26 21.29 -2.62 13.68
CA ASP A 26 20.62 -3.43 14.71
C ASP A 26 19.77 -2.50 15.62
N PRO A 27 18.44 -2.71 15.79
CA PRO A 27 17.57 -1.73 16.44
C PRO A 27 17.18 -2.09 17.88
N ASP A 28 17.93 -1.60 18.88
CA ASP A 28 17.43 -1.44 20.25
C ASP A 28 18.22 -0.40 21.08
N LEU A 29 17.66 0.04 22.22
CA LEU A 29 18.18 1.04 23.20
C LEU A 29 17.96 2.55 22.89
N VAL A 30 16.89 3.13 23.46
CA VAL A 30 16.75 4.61 23.64
C VAL A 30 16.22 4.99 25.05
N PRO A 31 17.08 5.51 25.95
CA PRO A 31 16.66 6.22 27.16
C PRO A 31 16.34 7.73 26.89
N PRO A 32 15.58 8.42 27.77
CA PRO A 32 14.81 9.60 27.32
C PRO A 32 15.38 10.99 27.70
N GLY A 33 15.20 11.94 26.78
CA GLY A 33 14.93 13.36 27.06
C GLY A 33 16.14 14.33 27.15
N THR A 34 16.05 15.59 26.71
CA THR A 34 14.97 16.27 25.96
C THR A 34 15.53 17.45 25.14
N ALA A 35 15.29 17.41 23.83
CA ALA A 35 15.30 18.54 22.89
C ALA A 35 14.25 18.21 21.80
N PRO A 36 13.66 19.19 21.08
CA PRO A 36 12.56 18.91 20.16
C PRO A 36 13.02 18.05 18.98
N VAL A 37 12.59 16.79 18.97
CA VAL A 37 12.84 15.82 17.91
C VAL A 37 11.89 16.11 16.76
N PHE A 38 12.42 16.30 15.55
CA PHE A 38 11.62 16.19 14.32
C PHE A 38 10.98 14.80 14.30
N ALA A 39 9.67 14.71 14.06
CA ALA A 39 8.93 13.46 14.14
C ALA A 39 9.66 12.32 13.40
N ASP A 40 9.67 11.12 14.01
CA ASP A 40 10.33 9.94 13.46
C ASP A 40 9.91 9.74 11.99
N PRO A 41 10.85 9.79 11.03
CA PRO A 41 10.54 9.73 9.60
C PRO A 41 10.00 8.36 9.15
N ARG A 42 9.87 7.38 10.04
CA ARG A 42 9.25 6.07 9.79
C ARG A 42 7.92 5.86 10.53
N ALA A 43 7.56 6.72 11.49
CA ALA A 43 6.35 6.53 12.27
C ALA A 43 5.09 6.78 11.40
N GLY A 44 4.22 5.77 11.31
CA GLY A 44 3.06 5.77 10.42
C GLY A 44 3.36 5.30 8.98
N MET A 45 4.60 4.92 8.64
CA MET A 45 4.89 4.25 7.37
C MET A 45 4.44 2.78 7.40
N GLU A 46 3.65 2.38 6.41
CA GLU A 46 2.99 1.08 6.35
C GLU A 46 2.95 0.51 4.92
N THR A 47 2.62 -0.78 4.80
CA THR A 47 2.44 -1.45 3.49
C THR A 47 0.99 -1.84 3.23
N ASN A 48 0.45 -1.39 2.11
CA ASN A 48 -0.96 -1.57 1.76
C ASN A 48 -1.22 -2.88 0.99
N GLY A 49 -2.47 -3.17 0.61
CA GLY A 49 -2.80 -4.42 -0.09
C GLY A 49 -4.24 -4.48 -0.64
N PRO A 50 -4.49 -5.17 -1.78
CA PRO A 50 -5.80 -5.17 -2.44
C PRO A 50 -6.84 -6.11 -1.81
N TRP A 51 -6.41 -7.11 -1.04
CA TRP A 51 -7.26 -8.19 -0.54
C TRP A 51 -7.95 -7.82 0.78
N LEU A 52 -9.24 -8.16 0.91
CA LEU A 52 -10.03 -7.92 2.11
C LEU A 52 -9.90 -9.05 3.14
N LEU A 53 -10.03 -10.30 2.68
CA LEU A 53 -9.79 -11.53 3.47
C LEU A 53 -8.48 -12.25 3.12
N GLY A 54 -7.80 -11.83 2.04
CA GLY A 54 -6.62 -12.49 1.48
C GLY A 54 -6.91 -13.13 0.11
N GLU A 55 -5.91 -13.17 -0.78
CA GLU A 55 -6.03 -13.54 -2.21
C GLU A 55 -6.97 -14.71 -2.51
N GLN A 56 -6.71 -15.87 -1.90
CA GLN A 56 -7.48 -17.09 -2.15
C GLN A 56 -8.82 -17.14 -1.39
N LEU A 57 -8.99 -16.29 -0.37
CA LEU A 57 -10.19 -16.24 0.47
C LEU A 57 -11.23 -15.25 -0.05
N ASP A 58 -10.81 -14.18 -0.73
CA ASP A 58 -11.72 -13.24 -1.39
C ASP A 58 -12.48 -13.89 -2.55
N ALA A 59 -11.91 -14.88 -3.24
CA ALA A 59 -12.64 -15.69 -4.21
C ALA A 59 -13.78 -16.52 -3.58
N ARG A 60 -13.72 -16.80 -2.27
CA ARG A 60 -14.67 -17.66 -1.55
C ARG A 60 -15.83 -16.82 -0.98
N GLY A 61 -16.98 -17.45 -0.72
CA GLY A 61 -18.18 -16.77 -0.23
C GLY A 61 -19.41 -16.98 -1.11
N THR A 62 -20.02 -15.88 -1.54
CA THR A 62 -21.23 -15.82 -2.39
C THR A 62 -21.03 -14.79 -3.51
N SER A 63 -22.03 -14.59 -4.37
CA SER A 63 -22.04 -13.52 -5.37
C SER A 63 -22.15 -12.11 -4.77
N THR A 64 -22.71 -11.96 -3.56
CA THR A 64 -22.95 -10.65 -2.92
C THR A 64 -22.02 -10.37 -1.73
N ASN A 65 -21.51 -11.40 -1.06
CA ASN A 65 -20.68 -11.29 0.14
C ASN A 65 -19.45 -12.23 0.09
N HIS A 66 -18.37 -11.82 0.76
CA HIS A 66 -17.21 -12.66 1.07
C HIS A 66 -17.59 -13.81 2.01
N GLU A 67 -16.68 -14.75 2.27
CA GLU A 67 -16.98 -15.91 3.11
C GLU A 67 -17.16 -15.54 4.60
N ALA A 68 -18.40 -15.66 5.07
CA ALA A 68 -18.78 -15.53 6.47
C ALA A 68 -19.43 -16.82 6.99
N PHE A 69 -19.21 -17.11 8.28
CA PHE A 69 -19.66 -18.33 8.94
C PHE A 69 -20.83 -18.06 9.88
N ALA A 70 -21.71 -19.05 10.04
CA ALA A 70 -22.80 -18.99 11.01
C ALA A 70 -22.27 -18.99 12.46
N THR A 71 -22.87 -18.16 13.32
CA THR A 71 -22.67 -18.23 14.77
C THR A 71 -23.35 -19.46 15.40
N ALA A 72 -24.31 -20.06 14.69
CA ALA A 72 -24.76 -21.43 14.96
C ALA A 72 -23.67 -22.43 14.51
N ALA A 73 -22.89 -22.90 15.47
CA ALA A 73 -21.71 -23.73 15.29
C ALA A 73 -21.88 -25.12 15.91
N ILE A 74 -20.89 -26.00 15.74
CA ILE A 74 -20.87 -27.35 16.31
C ILE A 74 -19.60 -27.52 17.14
N SER A 75 -19.73 -27.95 18.39
CA SER A 75 -18.59 -28.22 19.28
C SER A 75 -17.70 -29.36 18.76
N ALA A 76 -16.49 -29.48 19.29
CA ALA A 76 -15.63 -30.66 19.06
C ALA A 76 -16.31 -31.99 19.45
N SER A 77 -17.23 -31.95 20.42
CA SER A 77 -18.06 -33.08 20.85
C SER A 77 -19.33 -33.32 20.01
N GLY A 78 -19.52 -32.57 18.91
CA GLY A 78 -20.64 -32.74 17.98
C GLY A 78 -21.96 -32.08 18.40
N ASN A 79 -21.98 -31.32 19.50
CA ASN A 79 -23.19 -30.66 20.01
C ASN A 79 -23.40 -29.29 19.34
N PRO A 80 -24.64 -28.86 19.06
CA PRO A 80 -24.91 -27.50 18.62
C PRO A 80 -24.50 -26.48 19.69
N VAL A 81 -23.95 -25.35 19.27
CA VAL A 81 -23.65 -24.21 20.15
C VAL A 81 -23.89 -22.88 19.42
N THR A 82 -24.36 -21.88 20.14
CA THR A 82 -24.50 -20.51 19.61
C THR A 82 -23.35 -19.66 20.11
N LEU A 83 -22.57 -19.14 19.17
CA LEU A 83 -21.54 -18.15 19.39
C LEU A 83 -22.11 -16.73 19.37
N ARG A 84 -21.34 -15.78 19.86
CA ARG A 84 -21.52 -14.33 19.65
C ARG A 84 -20.17 -13.71 19.31
N PHE A 85 -20.19 -12.62 18.56
CA PHE A 85 -19.02 -11.75 18.44
C PHE A 85 -18.90 -10.90 19.71
N ARG A 86 -17.69 -10.86 20.27
CA ARG A 86 -17.30 -9.96 21.37
C ARG A 86 -16.25 -9.00 20.83
N ALA A 87 -16.56 -7.71 20.81
CA ALA A 87 -15.62 -6.68 20.37
C ALA A 87 -14.36 -6.66 21.26
N PRO A 88 -13.16 -6.43 20.69
CA PRO A 88 -12.94 -6.03 19.30
C PRO A 88 -12.78 -7.19 18.31
N ALA A 89 -12.29 -8.35 18.74
CA ALA A 89 -11.93 -9.44 17.82
C ALA A 89 -11.98 -10.82 18.51
N SER A 90 -13.04 -11.08 19.29
CA SER A 90 -13.19 -12.30 20.09
C SER A 90 -14.53 -12.99 19.84
N LEU A 91 -14.60 -14.27 20.17
CA LEU A 91 -15.84 -15.05 20.23
C LEU A 91 -16.26 -15.25 21.68
N GLU A 92 -17.55 -15.14 21.93
CA GLU A 92 -18.20 -15.55 23.18
C GLU A 92 -19.07 -16.78 22.92
N ALA A 93 -19.05 -17.74 23.85
CA ALA A 93 -20.07 -18.79 23.95
C ALA A 93 -20.54 -18.93 25.41
N THR A 94 -21.77 -19.39 25.63
CA THR A 94 -22.25 -19.80 26.96
C THR A 94 -22.65 -21.26 26.91
N VAL A 95 -21.96 -22.10 27.69
CA VAL A 95 -22.13 -23.56 27.69
C VAL A 95 -22.35 -24.04 29.12
N SER A 96 -23.50 -24.66 29.39
CA SER A 96 -23.90 -25.12 30.73
C SER A 96 -23.79 -24.04 31.82
N GLY A 97 -24.07 -22.78 31.47
CA GLY A 97 -23.96 -21.63 32.36
C GLY A 97 -22.54 -21.04 32.50
N VAL A 98 -21.52 -21.65 31.90
CA VAL A 98 -20.14 -21.13 31.87
C VAL A 98 -19.94 -20.30 30.60
N VAL A 99 -19.53 -19.04 30.77
CA VAL A 99 -19.09 -18.17 29.65
C VAL A 99 -17.69 -18.57 29.22
N ARG A 100 -17.48 -18.67 27.91
CA ARG A 100 -16.22 -19.01 27.22
C ARG A 100 -15.87 -17.84 26.30
N ILE A 101 -14.67 -17.28 26.47
CA ILE A 101 -14.16 -16.12 25.74
C ILE A 101 -12.65 -16.28 25.53
N ASP A 102 -12.09 -15.44 24.67
CA ASP A 102 -10.65 -15.22 24.55
C ASP A 102 -9.91 -16.54 24.25
N ASP A 103 -8.87 -16.91 25.00
CA ASP A 103 -8.06 -18.11 24.73
C ASP A 103 -8.57 -19.43 25.35
N ASP A 104 -9.83 -19.50 25.78
CA ASP A 104 -10.39 -20.71 26.39
C ASP A 104 -10.27 -21.95 25.46
N PRO A 105 -9.55 -23.01 25.87
CA PRO A 105 -9.34 -24.20 25.04
C PRO A 105 -10.62 -24.94 24.64
N TRP A 106 -11.79 -24.60 25.21
CA TRP A 106 -13.09 -25.07 24.74
C TRP A 106 -13.37 -24.74 23.25
N PHE A 107 -12.80 -23.66 22.70
CA PHE A 107 -12.95 -23.34 21.28
C PHE A 107 -12.23 -24.34 20.35
N LEU A 108 -11.27 -25.12 20.83
CA LEU A 108 -10.48 -26.03 20.00
C LEU A 108 -11.34 -27.16 19.42
N GLY A 109 -11.26 -27.34 18.10
CA GLY A 109 -12.05 -28.33 17.35
C GLY A 109 -13.48 -27.91 17.04
N LEU A 110 -13.93 -26.72 17.48
CA LEU A 110 -15.23 -26.17 17.10
C LEU A 110 -15.30 -25.97 15.57
N ARG A 111 -16.42 -26.39 14.97
CA ARG A 111 -16.72 -26.27 13.54
C ARG A 111 -17.74 -25.15 13.27
N LEU A 112 -17.39 -24.31 12.32
CA LEU A 112 -18.14 -23.15 11.84
C LEU A 112 -18.75 -23.48 10.47
N VAL A 113 -20.04 -23.24 10.28
CA VAL A 113 -20.75 -23.55 9.03
C VAL A 113 -20.71 -22.36 8.08
N GLY A 114 -20.07 -22.52 6.91
CA GLY A 114 -19.92 -21.50 5.89
C GLY A 114 -21.04 -21.50 4.85
N PRO A 115 -20.83 -20.86 3.68
CA PRO A 115 -21.74 -20.94 2.54
C PRO A 115 -21.79 -22.35 1.92
N GLY A 116 -22.97 -22.76 1.44
CA GLY A 116 -23.15 -24.06 0.80
C GLY A 116 -22.85 -25.24 1.74
N THR A 117 -21.74 -25.93 1.47
CA THR A 117 -21.24 -27.06 2.29
C THR A 117 -19.88 -26.78 2.93
N ALA A 118 -19.39 -25.54 2.86
CA ALA A 118 -18.09 -25.17 3.40
C ALA A 118 -18.09 -25.20 4.94
N GLU A 119 -16.96 -25.57 5.52
CA GLU A 119 -16.72 -25.51 6.97
C GLU A 119 -15.35 -24.87 7.27
N ALA A 120 -15.29 -24.12 8.36
CA ALA A 120 -14.03 -23.81 9.05
C ALA A 120 -13.98 -24.53 10.41
N LYS A 121 -12.77 -24.70 10.93
CA LYS A 121 -12.51 -25.34 12.23
C LYS A 121 -11.37 -24.63 12.95
N ILE A 122 -11.61 -24.25 14.20
CA ILE A 122 -10.59 -23.71 15.09
C ILE A 122 -9.63 -24.84 15.49
N VAL A 123 -8.33 -24.66 15.27
CA VAL A 123 -7.29 -25.64 15.66
C VAL A 123 -6.28 -25.11 16.67
N ALA A 124 -6.16 -23.78 16.80
CA ALA A 124 -5.55 -23.11 17.94
C ALA A 124 -6.28 -21.80 18.22
N VAL A 125 -6.18 -21.31 19.46
CA VAL A 125 -6.62 -19.98 19.89
C VAL A 125 -5.61 -19.42 20.88
N ARG A 126 -5.32 -18.12 20.84
CA ARG A 126 -4.61 -17.39 21.90
C ARG A 126 -5.11 -15.95 22.03
N THR A 127 -4.80 -15.31 23.15
CA THR A 127 -4.97 -13.86 23.33
C THR A 127 -3.70 -13.13 22.90
N ASP A 128 -3.85 -11.97 22.26
CA ASP A 128 -2.74 -11.06 21.96
C ASP A 128 -3.18 -9.61 22.16
N GLY A 129 -2.73 -8.99 23.25
CA GLY A 129 -3.23 -7.69 23.71
C GLY A 129 -4.78 -7.69 23.83
N PRO A 130 -5.50 -6.84 23.08
CA PRO A 130 -6.97 -6.80 23.06
C PRO A 130 -7.60 -7.80 22.07
N LEU A 131 -6.81 -8.57 21.31
CA LEU A 131 -7.26 -9.45 20.24
C LEU A 131 -7.36 -10.91 20.71
N THR A 132 -8.25 -11.67 20.07
CA THR A 132 -8.18 -13.13 20.09
C THR A 132 -7.81 -13.60 18.69
N LEU A 133 -6.76 -14.43 18.61
CA LEU A 133 -6.17 -14.88 17.36
C LEU A 133 -6.38 -16.40 17.20
N TYR A 134 -6.82 -16.79 16.00
CA TYR A 134 -7.31 -18.14 15.72
C TYR A 134 -6.52 -18.77 14.58
N THR A 135 -5.89 -19.93 14.80
CA THR A 135 -5.44 -20.76 13.69
C THR A 135 -6.65 -21.54 13.17
N LEU A 136 -7.00 -21.33 11.90
CA LEU A 136 -8.16 -21.93 11.25
C LEU A 136 -7.75 -22.90 10.15
N ARG A 137 -8.44 -24.05 10.07
CA ARG A 137 -8.47 -24.89 8.87
C ARG A 137 -9.83 -24.82 8.22
N HIS A 138 -9.88 -24.91 6.89
CA HIS A 138 -11.11 -24.81 6.11
C HIS A 138 -11.26 -25.98 5.13
N ARG A 139 -12.47 -26.15 4.57
CA ARG A 139 -12.78 -27.07 3.47
C ARG A 139 -14.10 -26.69 2.79
N ASP A 140 -14.26 -27.00 1.51
CA ASP A 140 -15.47 -26.66 0.74
C ASP A 140 -16.62 -27.66 0.90
N SER A 141 -16.34 -28.87 1.39
CA SER A 141 -17.34 -29.92 1.63
C SER A 141 -16.95 -30.86 2.78
N PRO A 142 -17.92 -31.57 3.39
CA PRO A 142 -17.66 -32.56 4.46
C PRO A 142 -16.71 -33.71 4.07
N THR A 143 -16.49 -33.94 2.78
CA THR A 143 -15.58 -34.97 2.23
C THR A 143 -14.23 -34.40 1.76
N ALA A 144 -14.10 -33.08 1.61
CA ALA A 144 -12.84 -32.46 1.23
C ALA A 144 -11.81 -32.51 2.39
N PRO A 145 -10.50 -32.54 2.07
CA PRO A 145 -9.44 -32.44 3.08
C PRO A 145 -9.48 -31.07 3.76
N TRP A 146 -9.03 -31.03 5.02
CA TRP A 146 -8.85 -29.77 5.75
C TRP A 146 -7.57 -29.07 5.26
N VAL A 147 -7.71 -27.93 4.58
CA VAL A 147 -6.59 -27.06 4.19
C VAL A 147 -6.37 -26.01 5.28
N ASP A 148 -5.17 -25.44 5.40
CA ASP A 148 -4.94 -24.27 6.26
C ASP A 148 -5.67 -23.05 5.69
N ARG A 149 -6.21 -22.15 6.52
CA ARG A 149 -6.90 -20.94 6.04
C ARG A 149 -5.92 -19.82 5.66
N CYS A 150 -4.81 -19.68 6.37
CA CYS A 150 -3.93 -18.53 6.30
C CYS A 150 -2.47 -18.93 6.00
N ALA A 151 -2.29 -20.05 5.28
CA ALA A 151 -1.00 -20.62 4.91
C ALA A 151 -0.03 -20.85 6.09
N GLY A 152 -0.55 -21.12 7.29
CA GLY A 152 0.22 -21.26 8.54
C GLY A 152 0.26 -19.99 9.40
N GLY A 153 -0.23 -18.86 8.88
CA GLY A 153 -0.57 -17.67 9.65
C GLY A 153 -1.89 -17.82 10.43
N GLU A 154 -2.36 -16.71 10.98
CA GLU A 154 -3.46 -16.67 11.94
C GLU A 154 -4.60 -15.78 11.46
N ALA A 155 -5.79 -15.96 12.03
CA ALA A 155 -7.00 -15.23 11.65
C ALA A 155 -7.59 -14.41 12.81
N VAL A 156 -8.14 -13.25 12.45
CA VAL A 156 -8.98 -12.40 13.31
C VAL A 156 -10.44 -12.57 12.95
N VAL A 157 -11.34 -12.36 13.91
CA VAL A 157 -12.79 -12.39 13.70
C VAL A 157 -13.38 -10.99 13.68
N THR A 158 -14.34 -10.76 12.77
CA THR A 158 -15.22 -9.58 12.76
C THR A 158 -16.67 -10.01 12.86
N SER A 159 -17.52 -9.12 13.38
CA SER A 159 -18.98 -9.28 13.40
C SER A 159 -19.56 -9.37 11.98
N GLY A 160 -20.70 -10.03 11.80
CA GLY A 160 -21.47 -9.91 10.55
C GLY A 160 -20.78 -10.45 9.30
N VAL A 161 -21.09 -9.82 8.17
CA VAL A 161 -20.63 -10.20 6.83
C VAL A 161 -20.01 -9.00 6.11
N TRP A 162 -19.09 -9.26 5.18
CA TRP A 162 -18.55 -8.24 4.28
C TRP A 162 -19.08 -8.44 2.86
N ALA A 163 -19.66 -7.40 2.29
CA ALA A 163 -20.17 -7.39 0.92
C ALA A 163 -19.02 -7.34 -0.11
N ARG A 164 -19.29 -7.76 -1.36
CA ARG A 164 -18.32 -7.66 -2.47
C ARG A 164 -17.89 -6.23 -2.77
N ASP A 165 -18.76 -5.28 -2.48
CA ASP A 165 -18.48 -3.85 -2.58
C ASP A 165 -17.74 -3.28 -1.35
N GLY A 166 -17.10 -4.14 -0.55
CA GLY A 166 -16.28 -3.77 0.61
C GLY A 166 -17.07 -3.26 1.83
N ARG A 167 -18.40 -3.13 1.77
CA ARG A 167 -19.20 -2.71 2.93
C ARG A 167 -19.24 -3.79 4.02
N HIS A 168 -18.95 -3.39 5.25
CA HIS A 168 -19.24 -4.19 6.43
C HIS A 168 -20.74 -4.13 6.75
N LEU A 169 -21.41 -5.28 6.87
CA LEU A 169 -22.85 -5.41 7.08
C LEU A 169 -23.17 -6.12 8.40
N VAL A 170 -24.15 -5.58 9.14
CA VAL A 170 -24.59 -6.14 10.42
C VAL A 170 -25.38 -7.43 10.20
N ASP A 171 -24.87 -8.54 10.74
CA ASP A 171 -25.59 -9.80 10.88
C ASP A 171 -25.14 -10.52 12.16
N SER A 172 -25.98 -10.54 13.20
CA SER A 172 -25.67 -11.21 14.47
C SER A 172 -25.69 -12.74 14.38
N THR A 173 -26.16 -13.30 13.25
CA THR A 173 -26.09 -14.73 12.93
C THR A 173 -24.79 -15.11 12.21
N ARG A 174 -23.91 -14.15 11.90
CA ARG A 174 -22.67 -14.35 11.15
C ARG A 174 -21.45 -13.73 11.82
N VAL A 175 -20.29 -14.29 11.47
CA VAL A 175 -18.95 -13.74 11.72
C VAL A 175 -18.06 -13.96 10.50
N THR A 176 -17.18 -13.01 10.21
CA THR A 176 -16.23 -13.09 9.08
C THR A 176 -14.80 -13.22 9.61
N PHE A 177 -14.04 -14.16 9.06
CA PHE A 177 -12.64 -14.41 9.43
C PHE A 177 -11.68 -14.05 8.30
N ALA A 178 -10.79 -13.09 8.57
CA ALA A 178 -9.69 -12.68 7.70
C ALA A 178 -8.35 -13.11 8.31
N CYS A 179 -7.33 -13.30 7.48
CA CYS A 179 -5.96 -13.53 7.98
C CYS A 179 -5.37 -12.22 8.54
N LEU A 180 -4.51 -12.35 9.56
CA LEU A 180 -3.93 -11.21 10.29
C LEU A 180 -2.93 -10.43 9.43
N THR A 181 -2.03 -11.13 8.73
CA THR A 181 -1.15 -10.54 7.72
C THR A 181 -1.83 -10.53 6.35
N ASP A 182 -1.36 -9.67 5.44
CA ASP A 182 -1.67 -9.74 4.00
C ASP A 182 -3.16 -9.59 3.64
N THR A 183 -3.96 -9.00 4.54
CA THR A 183 -5.37 -8.64 4.33
C THR A 183 -5.67 -7.25 4.88
N ALA A 184 -6.59 -6.53 4.26
CA ALA A 184 -7.00 -5.21 4.72
C ALA A 184 -7.70 -5.25 6.08
N ILE A 185 -8.52 -6.28 6.35
CA ILE A 185 -9.13 -6.45 7.68
C ILE A 185 -8.02 -6.65 8.72
N GLY A 186 -7.11 -7.60 8.51
CA GLY A 186 -6.04 -7.96 9.43
C GLY A 186 -5.08 -6.81 9.72
N LYS A 187 -4.55 -6.18 8.66
CA LYS A 187 -3.64 -5.01 8.75
C LYS A 187 -4.25 -3.89 9.59
N CYS A 188 -5.53 -3.57 9.38
CA CYS A 188 -6.22 -2.55 10.17
C CYS A 188 -6.36 -2.91 11.66
N LEU A 189 -6.50 -4.19 12.03
CA LEU A 189 -6.46 -4.59 13.45
C LEU A 189 -5.05 -4.47 14.04
N SER A 190 -4.00 -4.88 13.32
CA SER A 190 -2.61 -4.72 13.79
C SER A 190 -2.20 -3.25 13.94
N TRP A 191 -2.79 -2.34 13.17
CA TRP A 191 -2.60 -0.89 13.31
C TRP A 191 -3.50 -0.23 14.36
N GLY A 192 -4.27 -1.01 15.14
CA GLY A 192 -5.10 -0.49 16.25
C GLY A 192 -6.50 0.00 15.87
N TYR A 193 -6.93 -0.09 14.60
CA TYR A 193 -8.31 0.19 14.19
C TYR A 193 -9.21 -1.00 14.53
N LEU A 194 -9.43 -1.21 15.83
CA LEU A 194 -10.16 -2.33 16.40
C LEU A 194 -11.66 -2.31 16.00
N PRO A 195 -12.23 -3.35 15.34
CA PRO A 195 -13.59 -3.29 14.82
C PRO A 195 -14.69 -3.34 15.89
N GLY A 196 -15.82 -2.71 15.55
CA GLY A 196 -17.03 -2.70 16.36
C GLY A 196 -17.94 -3.92 16.16
N ALA A 197 -18.97 -4.03 17.01
CA ALA A 197 -20.03 -5.02 16.87
C ALA A 197 -21.18 -4.58 15.93
N GLY A 198 -21.19 -3.30 15.52
CA GLY A 198 -22.18 -2.68 14.63
C GLY A 198 -21.94 -1.18 14.47
N PRO A 199 -22.62 -0.50 13.53
CA PRO A 199 -22.62 0.95 13.40
C PRO A 199 -22.94 1.65 14.72
N GLY A 200 -22.24 2.75 15.01
CA GLY A 200 -22.34 3.46 16.29
C GLY A 200 -21.44 2.91 17.40
N ALA A 201 -20.87 1.70 17.27
CA ALA A 201 -19.70 1.32 18.06
C ALA A 201 -18.46 2.09 17.54
N SER A 202 -17.67 2.67 18.45
CA SER A 202 -16.55 3.58 18.11
C SER A 202 -15.58 2.99 17.09
N GLY A 203 -15.26 1.71 17.20
CA GLY A 203 -14.34 1.00 16.30
C GLY A 203 -14.88 0.61 14.92
N TRP A 204 -16.21 0.66 14.70
CA TRP A 204 -16.82 0.20 13.45
C TRP A 204 -16.43 1.06 12.24
N ALA A 205 -16.63 2.38 12.35
CA ALA A 205 -16.39 3.29 11.24
C ALA A 205 -14.88 3.46 10.92
N PRO A 206 -13.97 3.59 11.90
CA PRO A 206 -12.53 3.66 11.64
C PRO A 206 -11.95 2.37 11.05
N HIS A 207 -12.39 1.19 11.50
CA HIS A 207 -11.94 -0.07 10.89
C HIS A 207 -12.38 -0.18 9.43
N LEU A 208 -13.66 0.08 9.14
CA LEU A 208 -14.17 0.06 7.77
C LEU A 208 -13.45 1.10 6.88
N ALA A 209 -13.29 2.34 7.33
CA ALA A 209 -12.54 3.37 6.59
C ALA A 209 -11.06 2.99 6.38
N CYS A 210 -10.43 2.35 7.36
CA CYS A 210 -9.10 1.78 7.20
C CYS A 210 -9.06 0.69 6.11
N THR A 211 -10.05 -0.22 6.05
CA THR A 211 -10.07 -1.23 4.97
C THR A 211 -10.23 -0.60 3.57
N ARG A 212 -10.94 0.53 3.44
CA ARG A 212 -10.97 1.31 2.19
C ARG A 212 -9.59 1.88 1.85
N MET A 213 -8.96 2.53 2.82
CA MET A 213 -7.62 3.13 2.69
C MET A 213 -6.55 2.10 2.31
N VAL A 214 -6.51 0.93 2.97
CA VAL A 214 -5.52 -0.13 2.69
C VAL A 214 -5.62 -0.62 1.25
N ARG A 215 -6.84 -0.73 0.73
CA ARG A 215 -7.11 -1.26 -0.62
C ARG A 215 -7.04 -0.18 -1.71
N ALA A 216 -6.92 1.09 -1.33
CA ALA A 216 -7.21 2.23 -2.21
C ALA A 216 -8.57 2.07 -2.91
N ASP A 217 -9.61 1.80 -2.14
CA ASP A 217 -10.99 1.62 -2.63
C ASP A 217 -11.65 2.99 -2.82
N VAL A 218 -11.12 3.75 -3.80
CA VAL A 218 -11.41 5.19 -3.98
C VAL A 218 -12.91 5.46 -4.10
N CYS A 219 -13.62 4.64 -4.86
CA CYS A 219 -15.04 4.81 -5.13
C CYS A 219 -15.97 4.13 -4.09
N GLY A 220 -15.42 3.40 -3.12
CA GLY A 220 -16.19 2.61 -2.15
C GLY A 220 -16.94 1.40 -2.74
N VAL A 221 -16.59 1.00 -3.97
CA VAL A 221 -17.27 -0.05 -4.74
C VAL A 221 -16.65 -1.44 -4.55
N GLY A 222 -15.64 -1.58 -3.71
CA GLY A 222 -14.96 -2.86 -3.44
C GLY A 222 -13.80 -3.17 -4.39
N GLU A 223 -13.56 -2.35 -5.40
CA GLU A 223 -12.37 -2.46 -6.27
C GLU A 223 -11.14 -1.88 -5.57
N ALA A 224 -9.96 -2.48 -5.79
CA ALA A 224 -8.71 -2.04 -5.17
C ALA A 224 -7.83 -1.31 -6.20
N ASN A 225 -7.51 -0.04 -5.94
CA ASN A 225 -6.62 0.75 -6.81
C ASN A 225 -5.17 0.75 -6.28
N THR A 226 -4.72 -0.40 -5.75
CA THR A 226 -3.36 -0.60 -5.25
C THR A 226 -2.85 -2.03 -5.47
N LEU A 227 -1.53 -2.21 -5.35
CA LEU A 227 -0.85 -3.51 -5.40
C LEU A 227 -0.23 -3.86 -4.04
N GLU A 228 -0.12 -5.15 -3.74
CA GLU A 228 0.40 -5.62 -2.44
C GLU A 228 1.82 -5.08 -2.17
N GLY A 229 2.05 -4.61 -0.93
CA GLY A 229 3.35 -4.07 -0.52
C GLY A 229 3.62 -2.62 -0.94
N THR A 230 2.67 -1.90 -1.55
CA THR A 230 2.86 -0.47 -1.90
C THR A 230 2.99 0.37 -0.63
N THR A 231 3.98 1.27 -0.60
CA THR A 231 4.30 2.09 0.57
C THR A 231 3.28 3.21 0.77
N ILE A 232 2.75 3.34 1.99
CA ILE A 232 1.87 4.43 2.40
C ILE A 232 2.34 5.06 3.72
N GLY A 233 2.01 6.34 3.94
CA GLY A 233 1.91 6.92 5.27
C GLY A 233 0.46 6.90 5.74
N VAL A 234 0.22 6.60 7.01
CA VAL A 234 -1.10 6.50 7.63
C VAL A 234 -1.25 7.54 8.73
N TYR A 235 -2.32 8.33 8.65
CA TYR A 235 -2.71 9.34 9.64
C TYR A 235 -4.23 9.26 9.89
N ASP A 236 -4.72 9.77 11.02
CA ASP A 236 -6.16 9.77 11.30
C ASP A 236 -6.68 10.90 12.18
N TYR A 237 -7.99 11.11 12.13
CA TYR A 237 -8.73 12.11 12.90
C TYR A 237 -9.43 11.53 14.15
N VAL A 238 -9.11 10.28 14.53
CA VAL A 238 -9.79 9.50 15.58
C VAL A 238 -8.90 9.14 16.78
N GLY A 239 -7.59 9.35 16.68
CA GLY A 239 -6.61 9.16 17.75
C GLY A 239 -6.03 7.75 17.86
N VAL A 240 -5.94 6.99 16.75
CA VAL A 240 -5.31 5.65 16.73
C VAL A 240 -3.83 5.74 16.36
N ASN A 241 -3.52 6.54 15.34
CA ASN A 241 -2.20 6.83 14.79
C ASN A 241 -1.93 8.35 14.89
N GLN A 242 -0.97 8.89 14.14
CA GLN A 242 -0.65 10.31 14.13
C GLN A 242 -1.79 11.15 13.51
N ALA A 243 -2.04 12.32 14.09
CA ALA A 243 -2.88 13.33 13.46
C ALA A 243 -2.23 13.82 12.14
N PRO A 244 -3.00 14.01 11.06
CA PRO A 244 -2.47 14.50 9.79
C PRO A 244 -1.65 15.80 9.90
N PRO A 245 -0.54 15.92 9.15
CA PRO A 245 0.23 17.14 9.13
C PRO A 245 -0.58 18.30 8.52
N ALA A 246 -0.34 19.52 9.00
CA ALA A 246 -1.04 20.72 8.54
C ALA A 246 -0.72 21.13 7.08
N VAL A 247 0.35 20.56 6.51
CA VAL A 247 0.75 20.69 5.09
C VAL A 247 1.38 19.36 4.68
N VAL A 248 1.03 18.83 3.52
CA VAL A 248 1.73 17.71 2.87
C VAL A 248 2.64 18.28 1.78
N PRO A 249 3.86 17.76 1.56
CA PRO A 249 4.67 18.20 0.43
C PRO A 249 4.00 17.89 -0.91
N GLY A 250 3.87 18.91 -1.77
CA GLY A 250 3.51 18.74 -3.19
C GLY A 250 4.72 18.34 -4.05
N VAL A 251 4.47 17.91 -5.29
CA VAL A 251 5.52 17.52 -6.25
C VAL A 251 6.21 18.78 -6.82
N THR A 252 7.35 19.17 -6.23
CA THR A 252 8.10 20.38 -6.61
C THR A 252 9.13 20.16 -7.73
N THR A 253 9.51 18.91 -8.00
CA THR A 253 10.45 18.52 -9.06
C THR A 253 9.97 17.25 -9.76
N TRP A 254 10.30 17.09 -11.05
CA TRP A 254 9.92 15.91 -11.82
C TRP A 254 11.13 15.23 -12.49
N PRO A 255 11.29 13.90 -12.38
CA PRO A 255 10.56 13.00 -11.48
C PRO A 255 10.81 13.33 -10.00
N PRO A 256 9.80 13.24 -9.11
CA PRO A 256 9.98 13.45 -7.68
C PRO A 256 11.02 12.48 -7.06
N PRO A 257 11.53 12.71 -5.85
CA PRO A 257 12.27 11.70 -5.11
C PRO A 257 11.45 10.41 -4.93
N HIS A 258 12.10 9.25 -5.04
CA HIS A 258 11.42 7.94 -4.99
C HIS A 258 11.15 7.43 -3.57
N THR A 259 11.52 8.22 -2.56
CA THR A 259 11.33 7.96 -1.12
C THR A 259 10.38 8.94 -0.44
N GLU A 260 9.85 9.92 -1.18
CA GLU A 260 8.90 10.91 -0.65
C GLU A 260 7.45 10.43 -0.79
N LEU A 261 6.67 10.68 0.26
CA LEU A 261 5.24 10.38 0.33
C LEU A 261 4.45 11.65 0.03
N TYR A 262 3.60 11.60 -0.99
CA TYR A 262 2.72 12.70 -1.42
C TYR A 262 1.28 12.42 -0.98
N PHE A 263 0.44 13.45 -0.90
CA PHE A 263 -0.97 13.26 -0.53
C PHE A 263 -1.66 12.27 -1.48
N ASP A 264 -2.39 11.32 -0.90
CA ASP A 264 -2.98 10.17 -1.59
C ASP A 264 -4.51 10.21 -1.47
N GLY A 265 -5.05 10.31 -0.26
CA GLY A 265 -6.48 10.54 -0.05
C GLY A 265 -6.89 10.68 1.41
N ARG A 266 -8.14 11.09 1.62
CA ARG A 266 -8.89 11.02 2.89
C ARG A 266 -10.00 10.00 2.75
N TRP A 267 -10.26 9.25 3.83
CA TRP A 267 -11.02 8.00 3.78
C TRP A 267 -12.14 7.98 4.80
N GLY A 268 -13.33 7.61 4.33
CA GLY A 268 -14.52 7.35 5.13
C GLY A 268 -15.00 5.91 4.94
N VAL A 269 -16.18 5.59 5.47
CA VAL A 269 -16.76 4.24 5.38
C VAL A 269 -17.15 3.84 3.95
N ASP A 270 -17.52 4.82 3.13
CA ASP A 270 -18.02 4.66 1.76
C ASP A 270 -16.96 4.91 0.68
N GLY A 271 -15.67 4.74 1.02
CA GLY A 271 -14.53 4.91 0.09
C GLY A 271 -13.64 6.08 0.46
N ALA A 272 -13.02 6.72 -0.53
CA ALA A 272 -12.41 8.03 -0.32
C ALA A 272 -13.51 9.07 -0.12
N THR A 273 -13.36 9.98 0.84
CA THR A 273 -14.10 11.25 0.87
C THR A 273 -13.50 12.23 -0.14
N CYS A 274 -12.19 12.10 -0.36
CA CYS A 274 -11.37 12.96 -1.18
C CYS A 274 -10.13 12.16 -1.59
N ALA A 275 -9.75 12.19 -2.88
CA ALA A 275 -8.55 11.51 -3.38
C ALA A 275 -7.70 12.51 -4.16
N GLY A 276 -6.39 12.54 -3.89
CA GLY A 276 -5.44 13.36 -4.64
C GLY A 276 -4.95 12.61 -5.87
N LYS A 277 -4.07 11.63 -5.67
CA LYS A 277 -3.48 10.83 -6.75
C LYS A 277 -3.94 9.37 -6.70
N ALA A 278 -3.79 8.68 -7.83
CA ALA A 278 -3.70 7.22 -7.83
C ALA A 278 -2.37 6.76 -7.21
N ARG A 279 -2.35 5.58 -6.58
CA ARG A 279 -1.10 4.89 -6.19
C ARG A 279 -0.38 4.33 -7.42
N TRP A 280 -1.15 3.68 -8.28
CA TRP A 280 -0.72 3.11 -9.56
C TRP A 280 -1.54 3.74 -10.69
N GLN A 281 -0.87 4.32 -11.68
CA GLN A 281 -1.48 4.96 -12.85
C GLN A 281 -1.84 3.95 -13.95
N SER A 282 -1.33 2.72 -13.86
CA SER A 282 -1.76 1.57 -14.67
C SER A 282 -3.04 0.88 -14.16
N LEU A 283 -3.50 1.19 -12.94
CA LEU A 283 -4.76 0.67 -12.41
C LEU A 283 -5.92 1.64 -12.71
N ALA A 284 -6.96 1.11 -13.36
CA ALA A 284 -8.19 1.86 -13.57
C ALA A 284 -8.93 2.09 -12.25
N VAL A 285 -9.30 3.34 -11.98
CA VAL A 285 -10.24 3.69 -10.90
C VAL A 285 -11.64 3.22 -11.30
N GLY A 286 -12.36 2.63 -10.34
CA GLY A 286 -13.59 1.86 -10.60
C GLY A 286 -14.78 2.67 -11.12
N SER A 287 -15.84 1.97 -11.55
CA SER A 287 -17.04 2.61 -12.10
C SER A 287 -18.33 2.14 -11.39
N PRO A 288 -19.24 3.05 -10.97
CA PRO A 288 -19.17 4.51 -11.13
C PRO A 288 -18.41 5.21 -9.98
N CYS A 289 -17.24 5.80 -10.26
CA CYS A 289 -16.65 6.78 -9.35
C CYS A 289 -17.32 8.16 -9.55
N PRO A 290 -17.94 8.76 -8.52
CA PRO A 290 -18.31 10.18 -8.56
C PRO A 290 -17.09 11.08 -8.33
N LEU A 291 -16.04 10.55 -7.69
CA LEU A 291 -14.75 11.22 -7.51
C LEU A 291 -13.87 11.00 -8.74
N VAL A 292 -13.63 12.07 -9.50
CA VAL A 292 -12.41 12.19 -10.28
C VAL A 292 -11.32 12.61 -9.30
N ALA A 293 -10.32 11.76 -9.06
CA ALA A 293 -9.17 12.11 -8.23
C ALA A 293 -8.33 13.18 -8.96
N PRO A 294 -8.28 14.45 -8.50
CA PRO A 294 -7.56 15.51 -9.18
C PRO A 294 -6.09 15.40 -8.80
N ASP A 295 -5.31 14.77 -9.68
CA ASP A 295 -3.90 14.49 -9.50
C ASP A 295 -3.13 15.78 -9.13
N PRO A 296 -2.52 15.90 -7.93
CA PRO A 296 -1.83 17.11 -7.44
C PRO A 296 -0.57 17.51 -8.24
N ARG A 297 -0.35 16.85 -9.37
CA ARG A 297 0.60 17.24 -10.41
C ARG A 297 -0.02 18.12 -11.51
N THR A 298 -1.33 18.40 -11.51
CA THR A 298 -2.10 18.86 -12.71
C THR A 298 -2.54 20.33 -12.78
N ASP A 299 -2.71 21.03 -11.66
CA ASP A 299 -3.02 22.47 -11.60
C ASP A 299 -2.56 23.09 -10.26
N ILE A 300 -1.45 23.83 -10.22
CA ILE A 300 -0.96 24.47 -8.97
C ILE A 300 -1.80 25.68 -8.50
N GLY A 301 -2.91 25.99 -9.16
CA GLY A 301 -3.87 27.03 -8.77
C GLY A 301 -5.24 26.53 -8.29
N ALA A 302 -5.47 25.21 -8.29
CA ALA A 302 -6.68 24.60 -7.74
C ALA A 302 -6.62 24.49 -6.21
N ASP A 303 -7.76 24.68 -5.53
CA ASP A 303 -7.93 24.24 -4.14
C ASP A 303 -7.96 22.70 -4.13
N TYR A 304 -6.88 22.04 -3.72
CA TYR A 304 -6.86 20.58 -3.65
C TYR A 304 -7.58 20.03 -2.43
N CYS A 305 -7.87 18.74 -2.56
CA CYS A 305 -8.09 17.79 -1.49
C CYS A 305 -7.28 18.02 -0.20
N ASP A 306 -5.99 18.36 -0.32
CA ASP A 306 -5.08 18.62 0.80
C ASP A 306 -5.06 20.09 1.27
N ASP A 307 -5.37 21.06 0.40
CA ASP A 307 -5.54 22.48 0.78
C ASP A 307 -6.82 22.72 1.60
N VAL A 308 -7.91 22.00 1.28
CA VAL A 308 -9.16 22.09 2.05
C VAL A 308 -9.04 21.36 3.38
N ALA A 309 -9.67 21.90 4.42
CA ALA A 309 -9.81 21.20 5.70
C ALA A 309 -10.60 19.89 5.56
N ALA A 310 -10.33 18.93 6.44
CA ALA A 310 -11.05 17.65 6.44
C ALA A 310 -12.55 17.84 6.71
N ASP A 311 -13.39 17.14 5.95
CA ASP A 311 -14.82 17.07 6.23
C ASP A 311 -15.12 16.15 7.42
N SER A 312 -16.38 16.16 7.90
CA SER A 312 -16.81 15.32 9.02
C SER A 312 -17.05 13.85 8.66
N ALA A 313 -16.76 13.41 7.44
CA ALA A 313 -16.84 12.02 7.00
C ALA A 313 -15.44 11.36 6.91
N SER A 314 -14.39 12.18 6.84
CA SER A 314 -12.99 11.79 6.78
C SER A 314 -12.53 11.29 8.13
N LEU A 315 -12.22 9.99 8.23
CA LEU A 315 -11.74 9.36 9.46
C LEU A 315 -10.23 9.11 9.42
N LEU A 316 -9.69 8.74 8.25
CA LEU A 316 -8.26 8.55 8.01
C LEU A 316 -7.76 9.43 6.87
N MET A 317 -6.45 9.61 6.79
CA MET A 317 -5.73 10.17 5.65
C MET A 317 -4.53 9.28 5.31
N SER A 318 -4.30 9.05 4.02
CA SER A 318 -3.07 8.44 3.52
C SER A 318 -2.20 9.42 2.74
N THR A 319 -0.90 9.18 2.81
CA THR A 319 0.09 9.61 1.82
C THR A 319 0.68 8.37 1.14
N ALA A 320 1.26 8.51 -0.03
CA ALA A 320 1.88 7.41 -0.77
C ALA A 320 2.95 7.92 -1.72
N THR A 321 3.91 7.07 -2.06
CA THR A 321 4.94 7.37 -3.06
C THR A 321 4.32 7.50 -4.47
N VAL A 322 5.13 7.96 -5.43
CA VAL A 322 4.81 7.87 -6.86
C VAL A 322 5.32 6.53 -7.37
N SER A 323 4.50 5.48 -7.29
CA SER A 323 4.92 4.09 -7.56
C SER A 323 5.14 3.77 -9.05
N GLU A 324 4.73 4.65 -9.97
CA GLU A 324 4.97 4.57 -11.42
C GLU A 324 5.36 5.92 -12.04
N LEU A 325 6.23 5.87 -13.06
CA LEU A 325 6.57 7.03 -13.90
C LEU A 325 6.06 6.83 -15.33
N GLY A 326 5.31 7.81 -15.84
CA GLY A 326 4.90 7.86 -17.24
C GLY A 326 6.10 8.00 -18.17
N PHE A 327 6.18 7.13 -19.17
CA PHE A 327 7.12 7.25 -20.27
C PHE A 327 6.47 8.04 -21.40
N HIS A 328 6.71 9.35 -21.41
CA HIS A 328 6.07 10.28 -22.33
C HIS A 328 6.91 10.50 -23.60
N VAL A 329 6.26 10.59 -24.75
CA VAL A 329 6.87 10.91 -26.04
C VAL A 329 6.58 12.37 -26.40
N TRP A 330 7.63 13.06 -26.83
CA TRP A 330 7.62 14.48 -27.14
C TRP A 330 8.27 14.74 -28.50
N ALA A 331 7.88 15.81 -29.20
CA ALA A 331 8.39 16.15 -30.53
C ALA A 331 8.77 17.63 -30.67
N LYS A 332 9.88 17.91 -31.37
CA LYS A 332 10.36 19.27 -31.68
C LYS A 332 11.03 19.31 -33.05
N SER A 333 10.52 20.11 -33.98
CA SER A 333 11.14 20.39 -35.29
C SER A 333 11.55 19.15 -36.13
N GLY A 334 10.87 18.01 -35.94
CA GLY A 334 11.18 16.74 -36.61
C GLY A 334 11.89 15.70 -35.72
N ASP A 335 12.44 16.13 -34.58
CA ASP A 335 12.97 15.24 -33.54
C ASP A 335 11.82 14.63 -32.70
N GLN A 336 12.04 13.43 -32.14
CA GLN A 336 11.14 12.76 -31.20
C GLN A 336 11.93 12.09 -30.07
N VAL A 337 11.66 12.52 -28.83
CA VAL A 337 12.28 11.97 -27.61
C VAL A 337 11.25 11.24 -26.75
N GLY A 338 11.61 10.05 -26.29
CA GLY A 338 10.89 9.33 -25.24
C GLY A 338 11.60 9.51 -23.91
N THR A 339 10.90 9.89 -22.84
CA THR A 339 11.54 10.18 -21.56
C THR A 339 10.63 10.04 -20.34
N LEU A 340 11.24 9.84 -19.18
CA LEU A 340 10.63 9.99 -17.86
C LEU A 340 10.73 11.44 -17.34
N GLN A 341 11.60 12.27 -17.92
CA GLN A 341 11.90 13.64 -17.45
C GLN A 341 10.85 14.67 -17.88
N GLY A 342 10.01 14.35 -18.86
CA GLY A 342 8.89 15.19 -19.28
C GLY A 342 7.58 14.63 -18.75
N TYR A 343 6.74 15.49 -18.18
CA TYR A 343 5.40 15.15 -17.67
C TYR A 343 4.35 15.97 -18.41
N TYR A 344 3.25 15.32 -18.79
CA TYR A 344 2.09 15.97 -19.39
C TYR A 344 0.80 15.38 -18.84
N ALA A 345 -0.04 16.25 -18.27
CA ALA A 345 -1.42 15.95 -17.95
C ALA A 345 -2.24 17.25 -18.00
N LEU A 346 -3.19 17.30 -18.94
CA LEU A 346 -4.08 18.44 -19.21
C LEU A 346 -3.33 19.80 -19.25
N ASP A 347 -3.48 20.61 -18.20
CA ASP A 347 -2.98 21.98 -18.12
C ASP A 347 -1.51 22.05 -17.65
N HIS A 348 -0.97 20.97 -17.10
CA HIS A 348 0.41 20.89 -16.63
C HIS A 348 1.34 20.19 -17.62
N ARG A 349 2.37 20.93 -18.06
CA ARG A 349 3.31 20.54 -19.12
C ARG A 349 4.75 20.85 -18.74
N VAL A 350 5.41 19.88 -18.10
CA VAL A 350 6.86 19.89 -17.88
C VAL A 350 7.52 19.31 -19.12
N ALA A 351 7.94 20.17 -20.05
CA ALA A 351 8.63 19.74 -21.26
C ALA A 351 10.03 19.15 -20.94
N PRO A 352 10.49 18.13 -21.68
CA PRO A 352 11.79 17.50 -21.44
C PRO A 352 12.92 18.52 -21.50
N PHE A 353 13.90 18.34 -20.61
CA PHE A 353 15.10 19.20 -20.51
C PHE A 353 14.80 20.70 -20.24
N GLY A 354 13.57 21.04 -19.85
CA GLY A 354 13.09 22.42 -19.71
C GLY A 354 12.75 23.13 -21.04
N ASP A 355 12.87 22.43 -22.17
CA ASP A 355 12.74 23.00 -23.50
C ASP A 355 11.28 22.98 -23.98
N GLN A 356 10.56 24.07 -23.65
CA GLN A 356 9.13 24.24 -23.91
C GLN A 356 8.71 24.22 -25.40
N ALA A 357 9.65 24.12 -26.35
CA ALA A 357 9.33 23.86 -27.75
C ALA A 357 9.05 22.37 -28.06
N TYR A 358 9.39 21.44 -27.16
CA TYR A 358 8.97 20.03 -27.26
C TYR A 358 7.48 19.90 -26.93
N GLN A 359 6.67 19.59 -27.94
CA GLN A 359 5.24 19.31 -27.76
C GLN A 359 5.03 17.86 -27.30
N HIS A 360 4.08 17.63 -26.40
CA HIS A 360 3.72 16.27 -25.99
C HIS A 360 2.97 15.58 -27.15
N VAL A 361 3.29 14.31 -27.40
CA VAL A 361 2.69 13.49 -28.46
C VAL A 361 1.74 12.46 -27.86
N ARG A 362 2.23 11.68 -26.88
CA ARG A 362 1.47 10.64 -26.19
C ARG A 362 2.23 10.12 -24.97
N LEU A 363 1.49 9.58 -24.01
CA LEU A 363 2.00 8.64 -23.02
C LEU A 363 2.17 7.27 -23.71
N ASP A 364 3.33 6.62 -23.55
CA ASP A 364 3.65 5.36 -24.21
C ASP A 364 3.64 4.16 -23.24
N GLY A 365 3.68 4.39 -21.93
CA GLY A 365 3.63 3.32 -20.92
C GLY A 365 4.05 3.79 -19.52
N MET A 366 4.03 2.89 -18.54
CA MET A 366 4.41 3.15 -17.15
C MET A 366 5.64 2.32 -16.75
N LEU A 367 6.71 3.01 -16.33
CA LEU A 367 7.86 2.39 -15.68
C LEU A 367 7.55 2.21 -14.19
N LEU A 368 7.71 0.98 -13.69
CA LEU A 368 7.59 0.67 -12.27
C LEU A 368 8.65 1.46 -11.49
N ARG A 369 8.28 2.34 -10.56
CA ARG A 369 9.25 3.04 -9.70
C ARG A 369 9.54 2.25 -8.43
N GLU A 370 8.48 1.68 -7.86
CA GLU A 370 8.54 0.66 -6.83
C GLU A 370 8.31 -0.74 -7.43
N ARG A 371 8.69 -1.78 -6.69
CA ARG A 371 8.36 -3.17 -7.04
C ARG A 371 7.30 -3.68 -6.05
N PRO A 372 6.06 -3.95 -6.49
CA PRO A 372 5.05 -4.61 -5.67
C PRO A 372 5.55 -5.95 -5.09
N ALA A 373 5.03 -6.34 -3.93
CA ALA A 373 5.33 -7.64 -3.33
C ALA A 373 4.89 -8.81 -4.22
N SER A 374 3.84 -8.63 -5.04
CA SER A 374 3.34 -9.59 -6.02
C SER A 374 4.27 -9.84 -7.23
N ILE A 375 5.40 -9.14 -7.32
CA ILE A 375 6.38 -9.24 -8.41
C ILE A 375 7.73 -9.68 -7.82
N ALA A 376 8.27 -10.81 -8.24
CA ALA A 376 9.53 -11.31 -7.73
C ALA A 376 10.71 -10.47 -8.23
N LEU A 377 11.75 -10.31 -7.39
CA LEU A 377 13.01 -9.64 -7.77
C LEU A 377 13.67 -10.26 -9.02
N ALA A 378 13.45 -11.56 -9.26
CA ALA A 378 13.96 -12.28 -10.42
C ALA A 378 13.25 -11.91 -11.75
N GLU A 379 12.08 -11.28 -11.71
CA GLU A 379 11.33 -10.88 -12.92
C GLU A 379 11.75 -9.49 -13.44
N VAL A 380 12.39 -8.68 -12.60
CA VAL A 380 12.73 -7.27 -12.88
C VAL A 380 14.23 -7.02 -12.93
N GLU A 381 14.63 -6.01 -13.70
CA GLU A 381 15.94 -5.38 -13.63
C GLU A 381 15.77 -3.91 -13.24
N GLU A 382 16.71 -3.36 -12.48
CA GLU A 382 16.70 -1.95 -12.12
C GLU A 382 16.94 -1.08 -13.36
N ALA A 383 16.13 -0.04 -13.51
CA ALA A 383 16.24 0.96 -14.56
C ALA A 383 16.71 2.29 -13.98
N ASN A 384 17.82 2.78 -14.53
CA ASN A 384 18.56 3.93 -14.01
C ASN A 384 18.76 4.96 -15.13
N SER A 385 18.79 6.24 -14.75
CA SER A 385 19.26 7.28 -15.65
C SER A 385 20.77 7.35 -15.62
N TYR A 386 21.36 7.56 -16.80
CA TYR A 386 22.78 7.77 -17.01
C TYR A 386 23.02 9.04 -17.82
N LEU A 387 24.10 9.75 -17.50
CA LEU A 387 24.59 10.94 -18.18
C LEU A 387 25.71 10.57 -19.17
N GLY A 388 25.56 10.97 -20.42
CA GLY A 388 26.59 10.84 -21.47
C GLY A 388 27.53 12.05 -21.51
N PRO A 389 28.70 11.93 -22.16
CA PRO A 389 29.73 12.98 -22.18
C PRO A 389 29.29 14.26 -22.90
N ASN A 390 28.25 14.20 -23.73
CA ASN A 390 27.67 15.35 -24.44
C ASN A 390 26.52 16.03 -23.67
N GLY A 391 26.17 15.54 -22.47
CA GLY A 391 24.96 15.94 -21.74
C GLY A 391 23.72 15.08 -22.04
N ASP A 392 23.84 14.07 -22.92
CA ASP A 392 22.79 13.09 -23.21
C ASP A 392 22.26 12.44 -21.91
N ARG A 393 20.95 12.23 -21.80
CA ARG A 393 20.33 11.45 -20.70
C ARG A 393 19.68 10.19 -21.25
N LEU A 394 20.10 9.04 -20.75
CA LEU A 394 19.61 7.73 -21.17
C LEU A 394 19.05 6.96 -19.97
N VAL A 395 17.80 6.52 -20.05
CA VAL A 395 17.23 5.54 -19.11
C VAL A 395 17.57 4.15 -19.63
N THR A 396 18.36 3.38 -18.88
CA THR A 396 18.79 2.02 -19.26
C THR A 396 19.05 1.16 -18.03
N THR A 397 19.20 -0.14 -18.21
CA THR A 397 19.64 -1.04 -17.16
C THR A 397 21.17 -1.04 -17.02
N PRO A 398 21.73 -1.44 -15.86
CA PRO A 398 23.18 -1.60 -15.66
C PRO A 398 23.86 -2.54 -16.68
N SER A 399 23.13 -3.56 -17.17
CA SER A 399 23.61 -4.48 -18.22
C SER A 399 23.69 -3.86 -19.62
N ALA A 400 23.11 -2.68 -19.83
CA ALA A 400 22.91 -2.05 -21.14
C ALA A 400 23.49 -0.62 -21.25
N VAL A 401 24.34 -0.20 -20.31
CA VAL A 401 24.98 1.14 -20.32
C VAL A 401 25.99 1.26 -21.47
N PRO A 402 25.93 2.32 -22.32
CA PRO A 402 26.96 2.59 -23.31
C PRO A 402 28.28 3.06 -22.69
N SER A 403 29.41 2.83 -23.37
CA SER A 403 30.71 3.34 -22.91
C SER A 403 30.71 4.87 -22.79
N GLY A 404 31.32 5.38 -21.73
CA GLY A 404 31.39 6.82 -21.42
C GLY A 404 30.16 7.40 -20.70
N PHE A 405 29.10 6.62 -20.48
CA PHE A 405 27.96 7.05 -19.66
C PHE A 405 28.20 6.77 -18.18
N THR A 406 27.87 7.72 -17.30
CA THR A 406 27.95 7.60 -15.84
C THR A 406 26.56 7.56 -15.20
N PHE A 407 26.42 6.93 -14.04
CA PHE A 407 25.14 6.87 -13.31
C PHE A 407 24.73 8.28 -12.82
N ASP A 408 23.45 8.62 -13.02
CA ASP A 408 22.85 9.91 -12.67
C ASP A 408 21.86 9.74 -11.49
N ARG A 409 20.89 8.83 -11.62
CA ARG A 409 20.01 8.41 -10.51
C ARG A 409 19.33 7.08 -10.81
N ARG A 410 18.74 6.51 -9.76
CA ARG A 410 17.75 5.44 -9.85
C ARG A 410 16.39 5.97 -10.32
N GLU A 411 15.79 5.34 -11.34
CA GLU A 411 14.45 5.69 -11.82
C GLU A 411 13.39 4.67 -11.35
N GLY A 412 13.73 3.37 -11.39
CA GLY A 412 12.82 2.28 -11.00
C GLY A 412 13.22 0.90 -11.51
N PHE A 413 12.30 0.19 -12.14
CA PHE A 413 12.41 -1.20 -12.61
C PHE A 413 11.74 -1.41 -13.97
N VAL A 414 12.25 -2.37 -14.74
CA VAL A 414 11.65 -2.92 -15.97
C VAL A 414 11.55 -4.44 -15.87
N PHE A 415 10.60 -5.08 -16.56
CA PHE A 415 10.56 -6.54 -16.65
C PHE A 415 11.63 -7.07 -17.58
N ARG A 416 12.31 -8.14 -17.16
CA ARG A 416 13.30 -8.86 -17.98
C ARG A 416 12.68 -9.52 -19.21
N ALA A 417 11.41 -9.90 -19.12
CA ALA A 417 10.67 -10.61 -20.17
C ALA A 417 9.36 -9.88 -20.54
N ALA A 418 8.87 -10.16 -21.76
CA ALA A 418 7.55 -9.73 -22.20
C ALA A 418 6.45 -10.54 -21.48
N ARG A 419 5.32 -9.88 -21.24
CA ARG A 419 4.13 -10.42 -20.56
C ARG A 419 2.90 -9.63 -20.95
N GLU A 420 1.72 -10.11 -20.57
CA GLU A 420 0.45 -9.41 -20.83
C GLU A 420 0.46 -7.98 -20.23
N GLY A 421 -0.19 -7.03 -20.91
CA GLY A 421 -0.22 -5.63 -20.49
C GLY A 421 1.13 -4.90 -20.51
N THR A 422 2.13 -5.38 -21.26
CA THR A 422 3.46 -4.76 -21.33
C THR A 422 4.01 -4.62 -22.74
N ARG A 423 4.94 -3.68 -22.93
CA ARG A 423 5.61 -3.41 -24.21
C ARG A 423 7.13 -3.22 -24.03
N PRO A 424 7.95 -3.58 -25.04
CA PRO A 424 9.41 -3.47 -24.94
C PRO A 424 9.88 -2.02 -24.84
N LEU A 425 10.84 -1.80 -23.96
CA LEU A 425 11.62 -0.58 -23.84
C LEU A 425 12.95 -0.80 -24.56
N TRP A 426 13.24 0.05 -25.54
CA TRP A 426 14.42 -0.05 -26.40
C TRP A 426 15.46 1.01 -26.02
N ARG A 427 16.73 0.61 -25.99
CA ARG A 427 17.87 1.53 -26.12
C ARG A 427 18.29 1.54 -27.60
N ARG A 428 18.10 2.68 -28.27
CA ARG A 428 18.43 2.89 -29.68
C ARG A 428 19.62 3.84 -29.80
N GLN A 429 20.33 3.79 -30.93
CA GLN A 429 21.42 4.71 -31.24
C GLN A 429 21.15 5.37 -32.60
N LEU A 430 20.97 6.69 -32.62
CA LEU A 430 20.61 7.47 -33.81
C LEU A 430 21.59 8.63 -33.96
N ALA A 431 22.21 8.75 -35.14
CA ALA A 431 23.21 9.78 -35.48
C ALA A 431 24.39 9.92 -34.48
N GLY A 432 24.66 8.90 -33.66
CA GLY A 432 25.70 8.88 -32.62
C GLY A 432 25.13 8.95 -31.20
N ASN A 433 23.99 9.62 -31.03
CA ASN A 433 23.30 9.81 -29.75
C ASN A 433 22.55 8.54 -29.33
N TYR A 434 22.34 8.34 -28.03
CA TYR A 434 21.52 7.26 -27.50
C TYR A 434 20.18 7.78 -26.99
N LEU A 435 19.11 7.02 -27.23
CA LEU A 435 17.79 7.29 -26.65
C LEU A 435 17.14 6.04 -26.08
N THR A 436 16.25 6.25 -25.12
CA THR A 436 15.27 5.27 -24.65
C THR A 436 13.94 5.51 -25.38
N THR A 437 13.22 4.46 -25.78
CA THR A 437 11.85 4.61 -26.34
C THR A 437 11.08 3.29 -26.35
N THR A 438 9.75 3.32 -26.38
CA THR A 438 8.94 2.11 -26.70
C THR A 438 8.75 1.91 -28.21
N VAL A 439 9.08 2.93 -29.01
CA VAL A 439 8.99 2.87 -30.48
C VAL A 439 10.02 1.88 -31.02
N PRO A 440 9.61 0.80 -31.72
CA PRO A 440 10.53 -0.21 -32.23
C PRO A 440 11.53 0.38 -33.24
N PRO A 441 12.70 -0.27 -33.41
CA PRO A 441 13.71 0.17 -34.37
C PRO A 441 13.19 0.19 -35.81
N GLY A 442 13.73 1.10 -36.61
CA GLY A 442 13.41 1.22 -38.03
C GLY A 442 13.93 0.04 -38.86
N ALA A 443 13.33 -0.20 -40.03
CA ALA A 443 13.82 -1.21 -40.96
C ALA A 443 15.27 -0.85 -41.42
N GLY A 444 16.23 -1.71 -41.07
CA GLY A 444 17.66 -1.48 -41.33
C GLY A 444 18.43 -0.77 -40.21
N GLU A 445 17.80 -0.42 -39.09
CA GLU A 445 18.48 0.13 -37.91
C GLU A 445 19.28 -0.97 -37.17
N THR A 446 20.53 -0.67 -36.81
CA THR A 446 21.45 -1.59 -36.13
C THR A 446 21.84 -1.05 -34.74
N GLY A 447 22.11 -1.95 -33.79
CA GLY A 447 22.55 -1.59 -32.43
C GLY A 447 21.42 -1.27 -31.43
N ALA A 448 20.16 -1.23 -31.89
CA ALA A 448 18.99 -1.20 -31.02
C ALA A 448 18.87 -2.50 -30.20
N ILE A 449 18.66 -2.38 -28.89
CA ILE A 449 18.45 -3.52 -27.99
C ILE A 449 17.22 -3.29 -27.10
N VAL A 450 16.52 -4.38 -26.75
CA VAL A 450 15.52 -4.36 -25.68
C VAL A 450 16.26 -4.34 -24.35
N ILE A 451 15.98 -3.35 -23.51
CA ILE A 451 16.56 -3.23 -22.15
C ILE A 451 15.59 -3.74 -21.07
N GLY A 452 14.35 -4.02 -21.44
CA GLY A 452 13.31 -4.57 -20.58
C GLY A 452 11.93 -4.26 -21.14
N HIS A 453 10.89 -4.44 -20.34
CA HIS A 453 9.50 -4.14 -20.71
C HIS A 453 8.83 -3.32 -19.62
N ILE A 454 8.03 -2.33 -20.03
CA ILE A 454 7.23 -1.47 -19.15
C ILE A 454 5.74 -1.78 -19.30
N HIS A 455 4.91 -1.39 -18.33
CA HIS A 455 3.45 -1.49 -18.50
C HIS A 455 3.01 -0.69 -19.72
N ALA A 456 2.15 -1.27 -20.54
CA ALA A 456 1.53 -0.56 -21.64
C ALA A 456 0.41 0.34 -21.12
N GLN A 457 0.29 1.51 -21.73
CA GLN A 457 -0.94 2.31 -21.80
C GLN A 457 -1.47 2.21 -23.24
#